data_AF-A0A1Q4WV73-F1
#
_entry.id   AF-A0A1Q4WV73-F1
#
_cell.length_a   1.000
_cell.length_b   1.000
_cell.length_c   1.000
_cell.angle_alpha   90.00
_cell.angle_beta   90.00
_cell.angle_gamma   90.00
#
_symmetry.space_group_name_H-M   'P 1'
#
loop_
_entity.id
_entity.type
_entity.pdbx_description
1 polymer ?
#
loop_
_entity_poly.entity_id
_entity_poly.type
_entity_poly.pdbx_seq_one_letter_code
_entity_poly.pdbx_strand_id
1 'polypeptide(L)'
;MIVAGVVVLRSGGEPKAQDKPERVGPGVVAQRFFTAMASGQAGQAAAATDAADAAGAALARAQQGMPGASFHAQLGLLPQVAEDATTTEADVNITWTLPGGVPLKYATKVGLRLVDDQWRVHWSPSLLHPQLAEGQSLAYRTLSAEGALVDRTGRPVPPDFAPVVMGSVRQEVGSLNGTPGWQVVIVDQAGTPVTVLQEQKPQAVKTMTVTLDPVTQAAAQAAVDQVGGQAAMLVAIQPSTGEILAVAQNAITGNDPLALYGHYEPGSTFKVVTATAALTGGLATADTPVPCPGKATIGTRQITNDDSFELGTVPLHRAFAASCNTSFSQLAATMPPTALPDAAAYFGLASDFTVAGITTNTGKIPPADSVPARVEAGIGQGQTQATPFGMALVAATVANGRTPVPQLIREIPTEGAAPAALPGGVTSALRSMMGQVVTGGTARELAGYGGVRGKTGTAQFGDGTRSHGWFIGYRGDLAFSVLVVNGGSSKVAVAATGTFLGAL
;
A
#
# COMPACT_ATOMS: atom_id res chain seq x y z
N MET A 1 -13.60 -41.99 91.65
CA MET A 1 -12.57 -41.38 92.51
C MET A 1 -12.45 -39.95 92.05
N ILE A 2 -13.19 -38.96 92.59
CA ILE A 2 -13.04 -38.30 93.91
C ILE A 2 -11.55 -38.08 94.17
N VAL A 3 -11.01 -36.84 94.19
CA VAL A 3 -11.10 -35.82 95.26
C VAL A 3 -10.81 -34.46 94.60
N ALA A 4 -11.74 -33.49 94.56
CA ALA A 4 -12.11 -32.50 95.59
C ALA A 4 -11.01 -31.47 95.90
N GLY A 5 -11.36 -30.19 95.74
CA GLY A 5 -10.44 -29.05 95.81
C GLY A 5 -10.19 -28.51 97.21
N VAL A 6 -9.40 -27.45 97.26
CA VAL A 6 -9.32 -26.51 98.39
C VAL A 6 -9.36 -25.09 97.83
N VAL A 7 -10.40 -24.36 98.23
CA VAL A 7 -10.52 -22.90 98.08
C VAL A 7 -9.67 -22.25 99.17
N VAL A 8 -8.80 -21.32 98.78
CA VAL A 8 -8.18 -20.37 99.71
C VAL A 8 -8.67 -18.97 99.31
N LEU A 9 -9.55 -18.41 100.12
CA LEU A 9 -9.90 -17.00 100.08
C LEU A 9 -8.75 -16.19 100.70
N ARG A 10 -8.13 -15.31 99.91
CA ARG A 10 -7.40 -14.16 100.43
C ARG A 10 -8.09 -12.88 99.95
N SER A 11 -8.31 -12.02 100.93
CA SER A 11 -8.94 -10.71 100.90
C SER A 11 -8.17 -9.66 100.09
N GLY A 12 -8.92 -8.77 99.44
CA GLY A 12 -8.61 -7.34 99.33
C GLY A 12 -7.42 -6.94 98.45
N GLY A 13 -7.71 -6.65 97.19
CA GLY A 13 -6.90 -5.77 96.33
C GLY A 13 -7.83 -5.00 95.41
N GLU A 14 -7.70 -3.67 95.38
CA GLU A 14 -8.48 -2.75 94.53
C GLU A 14 -8.50 -3.21 93.06
N PRO A 15 -9.58 -2.95 92.30
CA PRO A 15 -9.57 -3.18 90.87
C PRO A 15 -8.59 -2.19 90.22
N LYS A 16 -7.45 -2.71 89.71
CA LYS A 16 -6.62 -1.99 88.75
C LYS A 16 -7.50 -1.59 87.55
N ALA A 17 -7.39 -0.33 87.12
CA ALA A 17 -8.01 0.17 85.91
C ALA A 17 -7.73 -0.79 84.74
N GLN A 18 -8.77 -1.13 83.97
CA GLN A 18 -8.59 -1.81 82.69
C GLN A 18 -7.71 -0.95 81.79
N ASP A 19 -6.55 -1.47 81.37
CA ASP A 19 -5.72 -0.83 80.36
C ASP A 19 -6.58 -0.56 79.12
N LYS A 20 -6.61 0.71 78.67
CA LYS A 20 -7.20 1.06 77.39
C LYS A 20 -6.54 0.20 76.30
N PRO A 21 -7.29 -0.36 75.35
CA PRO A 21 -6.69 -1.09 74.24
C PRO A 21 -5.65 -0.21 73.54
N GLU A 22 -4.46 -0.78 73.33
CA GLU A 22 -3.31 -0.07 72.77
C GLU A 22 -3.67 0.51 71.38
N ARG A 23 -3.46 1.83 71.22
CA ARG A 23 -3.78 2.54 69.98
C ARG A 23 -2.91 1.99 68.85
N VAL A 24 -3.51 1.58 67.73
CA VAL A 24 -2.76 1.16 66.53
C VAL A 24 -1.88 2.33 66.06
N GLY A 25 -0.57 2.10 65.98
CA GLY A 25 0.39 3.13 65.62
C GLY A 25 0.22 3.65 64.18
N PRO A 26 0.58 4.91 63.92
CA PRO A 26 0.40 5.57 62.61
C PRO A 26 1.10 4.81 61.47
N GLY A 27 2.25 4.19 61.74
CA GLY A 27 2.96 3.37 60.75
C GLY A 27 2.24 2.12 60.30
N VAL A 28 1.55 1.44 61.23
CA VAL A 28 0.75 0.27 60.91
C VAL A 28 -0.43 0.67 60.03
N VAL A 29 -1.02 1.85 60.26
CA VAL A 29 -2.10 2.39 59.43
C VAL A 29 -1.62 2.72 58.02
N ALA A 30 -0.48 3.41 57.88
CA ALA A 30 0.13 3.69 56.58
C ALA A 30 0.49 2.39 55.82
N GLN A 31 1.08 1.41 56.51
CA GLN A 31 1.41 0.11 55.91
C GLN A 31 0.15 -0.61 55.42
N ARG A 32 -0.91 -0.69 56.24
CA ARG A 32 -2.19 -1.30 55.84
C ARG A 32 -2.78 -0.63 54.61
N PHE A 33 -2.77 0.70 54.56
CA PHE A 33 -3.24 1.47 53.41
C PHE A 33 -2.49 1.07 52.12
N PHE A 34 -1.16 1.14 52.13
CA PHE A 34 -0.36 0.82 50.95
C PHE A 34 -0.40 -0.66 50.56
N THR A 35 -0.52 -1.58 51.53
CA THR A 35 -0.74 -3.01 51.26
C THR A 35 -2.08 -3.25 50.58
N ALA A 36 -3.14 -2.58 51.02
CA ALA A 36 -4.46 -2.67 50.39
C ALA A 36 -4.44 -2.11 48.96
N MET A 37 -3.74 -0.98 48.72
CA MET A 37 -3.56 -0.45 47.36
C MET A 37 -2.76 -1.40 46.46
N ALA A 38 -1.64 -1.94 46.94
CA ALA A 38 -0.82 -2.90 46.21
C ALA A 38 -1.60 -4.18 45.85
N SER A 39 -2.59 -4.54 46.67
CA SER A 39 -3.46 -5.70 46.46
C SER A 39 -4.72 -5.39 45.64
N GLY A 40 -4.87 -4.16 45.12
CA GLY A 40 -6.04 -3.73 44.35
C GLY A 40 -7.35 -3.66 45.15
N GLN A 41 -7.26 -3.54 46.48
CA GLN A 41 -8.40 -3.50 47.40
C GLN A 41 -8.76 -2.05 47.74
N ALA A 42 -9.22 -1.29 46.75
CA ALA A 42 -9.49 0.14 46.87
C ALA A 42 -10.41 0.50 48.05
N GLY A 43 -11.45 -0.30 48.32
CA GLY A 43 -12.35 -0.09 49.46
C GLY A 43 -11.68 -0.26 50.82
N GLN A 44 -10.76 -1.22 50.97
CA GLN A 44 -10.02 -1.42 52.22
C GLN A 44 -8.99 -0.32 52.45
N ALA A 45 -8.31 0.11 51.39
CA ALA A 45 -7.41 1.26 51.46
C ALA A 45 -8.18 2.53 51.86
N ALA A 46 -9.31 2.80 51.20
CA ALA A 46 -10.16 3.94 51.49
C ALA A 46 -10.65 3.99 52.95
N ALA A 47 -11.04 2.85 53.52
CA ALA A 47 -11.50 2.77 54.91
C ALA A 47 -10.42 3.16 55.94
N ALA A 48 -9.13 3.06 55.59
CA ALA A 48 -8.01 3.48 56.43
C ALA A 48 -7.73 5.00 56.38
N THR A 49 -8.47 5.76 55.57
CA THR A 49 -8.31 7.20 55.41
C THR A 49 -9.29 8.01 56.25
N ASP A 50 -9.02 9.31 56.41
CA ASP A 50 -9.95 10.28 57.01
C ASP A 50 -11.02 10.82 56.03
N ALA A 51 -10.95 10.43 54.74
CA ALA A 51 -11.91 10.81 53.70
C ALA A 51 -12.25 9.60 52.81
N ALA A 52 -12.86 8.56 53.40
CA ALA A 52 -13.05 7.26 52.77
C ALA A 52 -13.79 7.30 51.41
N ASP A 53 -14.84 8.11 51.27
CA ASP A 53 -15.60 8.18 50.01
C ASP A 53 -14.77 8.79 48.87
N ALA A 54 -14.09 9.90 49.14
CA ALA A 54 -13.22 10.58 48.17
C ALA A 54 -12.00 9.72 47.81
N ALA A 55 -11.38 9.09 48.81
CA ALA A 55 -10.29 8.15 48.63
C ALA A 55 -10.73 6.95 47.77
N GLY A 56 -11.85 6.32 48.11
CA GLY A 56 -12.35 5.15 47.39
C GLY A 56 -12.59 5.42 45.90
N ALA A 57 -13.23 6.56 45.58
CA ALA A 57 -13.46 6.95 44.20
C ALA A 57 -12.16 7.19 43.41
N ALA A 58 -11.20 7.91 44.00
CA ALA A 58 -9.93 8.21 43.35
C ALA A 58 -9.05 6.97 43.17
N LEU A 59 -8.99 6.09 44.17
CA LEU A 59 -8.23 4.83 44.12
C LEU A 59 -8.79 3.89 43.05
N ALA A 60 -10.11 3.74 42.99
CA ALA A 60 -10.77 2.93 41.97
C ALA A 60 -10.50 3.47 40.55
N ARG A 61 -10.57 4.79 40.38
CA ARG A 61 -10.30 5.45 39.09
C ARG A 61 -8.85 5.28 38.66
N ALA A 62 -7.90 5.42 39.57
CA ALA A 62 -6.48 5.20 39.28
C ALA A 62 -6.19 3.75 38.88
N GLN A 63 -6.80 2.77 39.58
CA GLN A 63 -6.66 1.36 39.24
C GLN A 63 -7.27 1.03 37.87
N GLN A 64 -8.45 1.57 37.55
CA GLN A 64 -9.08 1.41 36.23
C GLN A 64 -8.27 2.09 35.11
N GLY A 65 -7.70 3.26 35.41
CA GLY A 65 -6.89 4.03 34.47
C GLY A 65 -5.53 3.39 34.17
N MET A 66 -5.02 2.51 35.04
CA MET A 66 -3.70 1.88 34.93
C MET A 66 -3.81 0.36 34.71
N PRO A 67 -4.49 -0.11 33.64
CA PRO A 67 -4.71 -1.53 33.42
C PRO A 67 -3.39 -2.28 33.22
N GLY A 68 -3.24 -3.42 33.89
CA GLY A 68 -2.05 -4.26 33.81
C GLY A 68 -0.81 -3.70 34.50
N ALA A 69 -0.90 -2.53 35.15
CA ALA A 69 0.17 -2.01 35.98
C ALA A 69 0.07 -2.56 37.41
N SER A 70 1.20 -2.79 38.06
CA SER A 70 1.26 -3.15 39.49
C SER A 70 1.75 -1.98 40.33
N PHE A 71 1.20 -1.83 41.53
CA PHE A 71 1.54 -0.77 42.46
C PHE A 71 2.42 -1.30 43.59
N HIS A 72 3.52 -0.61 43.88
CA HIS A 72 4.37 -0.85 45.04
C HIS A 72 4.69 0.46 45.75
N ALA A 73 4.69 0.41 47.08
CA ALA A 73 5.08 1.52 47.92
C ALA A 73 6.09 1.05 48.97
N GLN A 74 7.17 1.81 49.10
CA GLN A 74 8.18 1.62 50.14
C GLN A 74 8.10 2.78 51.11
N LEU A 75 7.56 2.50 52.31
CA LEU A 75 7.47 3.45 53.40
C LEU A 75 8.87 3.70 53.99
N GLY A 76 9.23 4.97 54.14
CA GLY A 76 10.43 5.40 54.85
C GLY A 76 10.31 5.19 56.35
N LEU A 77 11.40 5.44 57.08
CA LEU A 77 11.37 5.42 58.54
C LEU A 77 10.42 6.49 59.05
N LEU A 78 9.48 6.09 59.90
CA LEU A 78 8.62 7.05 60.58
C LEU A 78 9.42 7.82 61.64
N PRO A 79 9.23 9.14 61.75
CA PRO A 79 9.77 9.87 62.88
C PRO A 79 9.16 9.34 64.18
N GLN A 80 9.88 9.49 65.30
CA GLN A 80 9.30 9.21 66.60
C GLN A 80 8.13 10.17 66.83
N VAL A 81 6.94 9.61 67.03
CA VAL A 81 5.70 10.35 67.22
C VAL A 81 5.52 10.58 68.71
N ALA A 82 5.45 11.84 69.14
CA ALA A 82 5.17 12.19 70.53
C ALA A 82 3.77 11.67 70.95
N GLU A 83 3.58 11.35 72.23
CA GLU A 83 2.32 10.77 72.74
C GLU A 83 1.10 11.69 72.52
N ASP A 84 1.31 13.01 72.51
CA ASP A 84 0.30 14.05 72.29
C ASP A 84 0.16 14.47 70.82
N ALA A 85 0.97 13.90 69.91
CA ALA A 85 0.92 14.27 68.51
C ALA A 85 -0.41 13.83 67.86
N THR A 86 -1.06 14.77 67.19
CA THR A 86 -2.31 14.52 66.44
C THR A 86 -2.07 14.34 64.94
N THR A 87 -0.86 14.62 64.47
CA THR A 87 -0.44 14.49 63.06
C THR A 87 1.00 14.00 62.97
N THR A 88 1.32 13.25 61.93
CA THR A 88 2.70 12.90 61.56
C THR A 88 2.78 12.65 60.06
N GLU A 89 3.98 12.66 59.49
CA GLU A 89 4.21 12.35 58.08
C GLU A 89 5.36 11.37 57.91
N ALA A 90 5.34 10.62 56.81
CA ALA A 90 6.44 9.76 56.40
C ALA A 90 6.72 9.92 54.91
N ASP A 91 7.99 9.80 54.52
CA ASP A 91 8.35 9.70 53.11
C ASP A 91 7.93 8.33 52.56
N VAL A 92 7.46 8.29 51.32
CA VAL A 92 7.07 7.07 50.63
C VAL A 92 7.60 7.12 49.21
N ASN A 93 8.34 6.09 48.81
CA ASN A 93 8.73 5.88 47.43
C ASN A 93 7.69 4.98 46.74
N ILE A 94 7.04 5.52 45.72
CA ILE A 94 6.03 4.82 44.94
C ILE A 94 6.64 4.34 43.63
N THR A 95 6.32 3.12 43.25
CA THR A 95 6.62 2.56 41.93
C THR A 95 5.37 1.94 41.35
N TRP A 96 4.93 2.45 40.20
CA TRP A 96 4.04 1.71 39.32
C TRP A 96 4.91 0.93 38.32
N THR A 97 4.71 -0.37 38.21
CA THR A 97 5.31 -1.18 37.15
C THR A 97 4.29 -1.31 36.03
N LEU A 98 4.52 -0.59 34.92
CA LEU A 98 3.66 -0.57 33.75
C LEU A 98 3.76 -1.89 32.95
N PRO A 99 2.83 -2.16 32.03
CA PRO A 99 2.99 -3.26 31.08
C PRO A 99 4.37 -3.28 30.42
N GLY A 100 4.98 -4.45 30.29
CA GLY A 100 6.36 -4.59 29.81
C GLY A 100 7.45 -4.36 30.88
N GLY A 101 7.07 -4.13 32.15
CA GLY A 101 8.02 -4.01 33.26
C GLY A 101 8.63 -2.62 33.42
N VAL A 102 8.10 -1.61 32.74
CA VAL A 102 8.65 -0.24 32.79
C VAL A 102 8.24 0.43 34.11
N PRO A 103 9.18 0.95 34.92
CA PRO A 103 8.84 1.58 36.17
C PRO A 103 8.53 3.08 36.00
N LEU A 104 7.40 3.53 36.56
CA LEU A 104 7.11 4.92 36.87
C LEU A 104 7.35 5.13 38.36
N LYS A 105 8.40 5.90 38.71
CA LYS A 105 8.86 6.10 40.09
C LYS A 105 8.74 7.55 40.52
N TYR A 106 8.30 7.76 41.75
CA TYR A 106 8.27 9.08 42.38
C TYR A 106 8.23 8.94 43.90
N ALA A 107 8.64 10.00 44.58
CA ALA A 107 8.52 10.13 46.02
C ALA A 107 7.31 11.00 46.36
N THR A 108 6.62 10.68 47.45
CA THR A 108 5.55 11.50 48.04
C THR A 108 5.62 11.39 49.56
N LYS A 109 4.80 12.18 50.27
CA LYS A 109 4.65 12.08 51.72
C LYS A 109 3.28 11.54 52.05
N VAL A 110 3.22 10.58 52.98
CA VAL A 110 1.95 10.13 53.57
C VAL A 110 1.70 10.91 54.85
N GLY A 111 0.64 11.72 54.83
CA GLY A 111 0.13 12.38 56.04
C GLY A 111 -0.71 11.40 56.86
N LEU A 112 -0.59 11.46 58.17
CA LEU A 112 -1.37 10.68 59.12
C LEU A 112 -1.97 11.63 60.14
N ARG A 113 -3.25 11.43 60.47
CA ARG A 113 -4.00 12.27 61.39
C ARG A 113 -4.81 11.43 62.37
N LEU A 114 -4.87 11.88 63.61
CA LEU A 114 -5.72 11.28 64.63
C LEU A 114 -7.16 11.81 64.48
N VAL A 115 -8.11 10.90 64.28
CA VAL A 115 -9.55 11.17 64.15
C VAL A 115 -10.29 10.18 65.03
N ASP A 116 -11.15 10.66 65.93
CA ASP A 116 -11.88 9.83 66.90
C ASP A 116 -10.99 8.84 67.67
N ASP A 117 -9.84 9.32 68.16
CA ASP A 117 -8.83 8.54 68.89
C ASP A 117 -8.14 7.43 68.06
N GLN A 118 -8.33 7.44 66.73
CA GLN A 118 -7.74 6.48 65.79
C GLN A 118 -6.88 7.18 64.74
N TRP A 119 -5.69 6.65 64.48
CA TRP A 119 -4.86 7.13 63.38
C TRP A 119 -5.48 6.73 62.04
N ARG A 120 -5.51 7.69 61.11
CA ARG A 120 -5.98 7.52 59.73
C ARG A 120 -4.98 8.15 58.78
N VAL A 121 -4.90 7.62 57.57
CA VAL A 121 -4.19 8.30 56.48
C VAL A 121 -4.94 9.59 56.14
N HIS A 122 -4.26 10.72 56.21
CA HIS A 122 -4.80 11.97 55.71
C HIS A 122 -4.83 11.91 54.18
N TRP A 123 -6.03 11.78 53.62
CA TRP A 123 -6.19 11.54 52.20
C TRP A 123 -5.79 12.76 51.37
N SER A 124 -5.01 12.51 50.31
CA SER A 124 -4.71 13.48 49.26
C SER A 124 -4.46 12.75 47.93
N PRO A 125 -4.88 13.29 46.77
CA PRO A 125 -4.49 12.77 45.46
C PRO A 125 -2.97 12.67 45.26
N SER A 126 -2.17 13.45 46.00
CA SER A 126 -0.70 13.37 45.97
C SER A 126 -0.13 12.01 46.43
N LEU A 127 -0.92 11.21 47.15
CA LEU A 127 -0.59 9.81 47.49
C LEU A 127 -0.63 8.89 46.27
N LEU A 128 -1.44 9.23 45.27
CA LEU A 128 -1.47 8.55 43.98
C LEU A 128 -0.40 9.10 43.04
N HIS A 129 -0.15 10.40 42.98
CA HIS A 129 0.99 11.00 42.28
C HIS A 129 1.12 12.49 42.68
N PRO A 130 2.31 13.04 42.96
CA PRO A 130 2.50 14.40 43.51
C PRO A 130 1.88 15.54 42.70
N GLN A 131 1.69 15.35 41.39
CA GLN A 131 1.10 16.34 40.49
C GLN A 131 -0.43 16.24 40.35
N LEU A 132 -1.09 15.29 41.02
CA LEU A 132 -2.55 15.15 40.94
C LEU A 132 -3.25 16.22 41.78
N ALA A 133 -4.21 16.90 41.15
CA ALA A 133 -5.22 17.70 41.82
C ALA A 133 -6.51 16.88 42.09
N GLU A 134 -7.45 17.46 42.84
CA GLU A 134 -8.75 16.84 43.07
C GLU A 134 -9.50 16.57 41.74
N GLY A 135 -10.16 15.41 41.68
CA GLY A 135 -10.89 14.96 40.48
C GLY A 135 -10.01 14.41 39.35
N GLN A 136 -8.68 14.51 39.45
CA GLN A 136 -7.77 13.94 38.48
C GLN A 136 -7.39 12.48 38.80
N SER A 137 -6.90 11.75 37.81
CA SER A 137 -6.43 10.38 37.95
C SER A 137 -5.26 10.08 37.03
N LEU A 138 -4.51 9.02 37.32
CA LEU A 138 -3.55 8.44 36.38
C LEU A 138 -4.26 7.62 35.31
N ALA A 139 -3.72 7.63 34.09
CA ALA A 139 -4.11 6.74 33.02
C ALA A 139 -2.90 6.28 32.18
N TYR A 140 -2.82 4.98 31.92
CA TYR A 140 -1.89 4.37 30.97
C TYR A 140 -2.59 4.18 29.62
N ARG A 141 -1.99 4.69 28.54
CA ARG A 141 -2.55 4.62 27.18
C ARG A 141 -1.52 4.05 26.22
N THR A 142 -1.95 3.16 25.34
CA THR A 142 -1.17 2.75 24.17
C THR A 142 -1.37 3.74 23.03
N LEU A 143 -0.33 3.94 22.23
CA LEU A 143 -0.33 4.79 21.04
C LEU A 143 -0.09 3.90 19.82
N SER A 144 -0.97 3.99 18.82
CA SER A 144 -0.84 3.19 17.58
C SER A 144 0.41 3.59 16.80
N ALA A 145 1.01 2.60 16.13
CA ALA A 145 2.17 2.75 15.25
C ALA A 145 1.97 2.02 13.90
N GLU A 146 0.73 1.65 13.57
CA GLU A 146 0.45 0.86 12.38
C GLU A 146 0.56 1.70 11.11
N GLY A 147 1.39 1.25 10.17
CA GLY A 147 1.34 1.70 8.78
C GLY A 147 0.22 0.97 8.03
N ALA A 148 -0.18 1.49 6.87
CA ALA A 148 -1.19 0.86 6.03
C ALA A 148 -0.70 0.71 4.59
N LEU A 149 -1.18 -0.33 3.90
CA LEU A 149 -1.11 -0.43 2.45
C LEU A 149 -2.41 0.12 1.88
N VAL A 150 -2.30 1.24 1.18
CA VAL A 150 -3.45 1.97 0.61
C VAL A 150 -3.36 2.02 -0.91
N ASP A 151 -4.52 2.17 -1.56
CA ASP A 151 -4.60 2.44 -2.99
C ASP A 151 -4.14 3.88 -3.30
N ARG A 152 -4.09 4.22 -4.59
CA ARG A 152 -3.65 5.55 -5.06
C ARG A 152 -4.47 6.71 -4.50
N THR A 153 -5.69 6.46 -4.03
CA THR A 153 -6.62 7.44 -3.44
C THR A 153 -6.50 7.54 -1.91
N GLY A 154 -5.59 6.76 -1.31
CA GLY A 154 -5.36 6.74 0.14
C GLY A 154 -6.34 5.86 0.90
N ARG A 155 -7.13 5.02 0.22
CA ARG A 155 -8.08 4.10 0.87
C ARG A 155 -7.45 2.73 1.10
N PRO A 156 -7.85 2.00 2.15
CA PRO A 156 -7.37 0.64 2.38
C PRO A 156 -7.64 -0.26 1.18
N VAL A 157 -6.64 -1.07 0.79
CA VAL A 157 -6.77 -2.00 -0.33
C VAL A 157 -7.61 -3.22 0.08
N PRO A 158 -8.72 -3.54 -0.61
CA PRO A 158 -9.49 -4.75 -0.34
C PRO A 158 -8.65 -6.04 -0.45
N PRO A 159 -8.99 -7.12 0.29
CA PRO A 159 -8.23 -8.37 0.25
C PRO A 159 -8.11 -8.99 -1.15
N ASP A 160 -9.19 -8.94 -1.93
CA ASP A 160 -9.38 -9.50 -3.28
C ASP A 160 -9.01 -8.54 -4.41
N PHE A 161 -8.54 -7.34 -4.08
CA PHE A 161 -8.11 -6.35 -5.07
C PHE A 161 -6.90 -6.85 -5.87
N ALA A 162 -6.95 -6.70 -7.20
CA ALA A 162 -5.85 -6.99 -8.14
C ALA A 162 -5.03 -8.25 -7.78
N PRO A 163 -5.66 -9.44 -7.72
CA PRO A 163 -5.05 -10.63 -7.14
C PRO A 163 -3.77 -11.07 -7.86
N VAL A 164 -3.62 -10.68 -9.12
CA VAL A 164 -2.47 -10.93 -9.99
C VAL A 164 -1.16 -10.35 -9.44
N VAL A 165 -1.21 -9.20 -8.75
CA VAL A 165 -0.01 -8.47 -8.30
C VAL A 165 0.02 -8.20 -6.81
N MET A 166 -1.13 -8.18 -6.13
CA MET A 166 -1.17 -7.79 -4.72
C MET A 166 -0.49 -8.77 -3.76
N GLY A 167 -0.33 -10.04 -4.16
CA GLY A 167 0.50 -10.99 -3.41
C GLY A 167 1.95 -10.53 -3.33
N SER A 168 2.56 -10.25 -4.49
CA SER A 168 3.94 -9.78 -4.61
C SER A 168 4.14 -8.37 -4.05
N VAL A 169 3.16 -7.46 -4.19
CA VAL A 169 3.20 -6.14 -3.54
C VAL A 169 3.26 -6.27 -2.02
N ARG A 170 2.42 -7.12 -1.42
CA ARG A 170 2.43 -7.33 0.05
C ARG A 170 3.74 -7.96 0.51
N GLN A 171 4.33 -8.86 -0.30
CA GLN A 171 5.63 -9.45 -0.02
C GLN A 171 6.75 -8.40 -0.04
N GLU A 172 6.76 -7.52 -1.05
CA GLU A 172 7.74 -6.43 -1.19
C GLU A 172 7.62 -5.40 -0.06
N VAL A 173 6.40 -4.98 0.25
CA VAL A 173 6.11 -4.03 1.33
C VAL A 173 6.48 -4.61 2.70
N GLY A 174 6.30 -5.91 2.89
CA GLY A 174 6.59 -6.59 4.14
C GLY A 174 5.67 -6.15 5.28
N SER A 175 6.19 -6.20 6.51
CA SER A 175 5.43 -5.86 7.71
C SER A 175 5.26 -4.35 7.85
N LEU A 176 4.02 -3.90 7.95
CA LEU A 176 3.66 -2.52 8.28
C LEU A 176 3.39 -2.30 9.79
N ASN A 177 3.69 -3.30 10.61
CA ASN A 177 3.58 -3.20 12.06
C ASN A 177 4.73 -2.35 12.60
N GLY A 178 4.43 -1.13 13.03
CA GLY A 178 5.36 -0.33 13.82
C GLY A 178 5.47 -0.80 15.25
N THR A 179 6.30 -0.11 16.03
CA THR A 179 6.39 -0.33 17.48
C THR A 179 5.41 0.61 18.17
N PRO A 180 4.33 0.10 18.79
CA PRO A 180 3.38 0.94 19.51
C PRO A 180 4.09 1.75 20.59
N GLY A 181 3.65 3.00 20.75
CA GLY A 181 4.08 3.83 21.86
C GLY A 181 3.18 3.61 23.08
N TRP A 182 3.53 4.26 24.18
CA TRP A 182 2.66 4.35 25.34
C TRP A 182 2.92 5.65 26.10
N GLN A 183 1.95 6.05 26.92
CA GLN A 183 2.10 7.19 27.82
C GLN A 183 1.36 6.94 29.13
N VAL A 184 1.94 7.42 30.22
CA VAL A 184 1.25 7.64 31.49
C VAL A 184 0.91 9.12 31.58
N VAL A 185 -0.38 9.41 31.70
CA VAL A 185 -0.90 10.77 31.76
C VAL A 185 -1.73 10.98 33.01
N ILE A 186 -1.79 12.23 33.46
CA ILE A 186 -2.85 12.68 34.35
C ILE A 186 -4.06 13.03 33.48
N VAL A 187 -5.24 12.55 33.87
CA VAL A 187 -6.52 12.85 33.23
C VAL A 187 -7.46 13.59 34.17
N ASP A 188 -8.34 14.42 33.63
CA ASP A 188 -9.45 15.03 34.37
C ASP A 188 -10.61 14.05 34.63
N GLN A 189 -11.72 14.56 35.18
CA GLN A 189 -12.94 13.79 35.45
C GLN A 189 -13.63 13.24 34.19
N ALA A 190 -13.43 13.87 33.02
CA ALA A 190 -13.94 13.39 31.73
C ALA A 190 -13.01 12.36 31.08
N GLY A 191 -11.79 12.19 31.60
CA GLY A 191 -10.77 11.33 31.01
C GLY A 191 -9.94 12.03 29.94
N THR A 192 -9.95 13.36 29.87
CA THR A 192 -9.09 14.13 28.97
C THR A 192 -7.68 14.22 29.56
N PRO A 193 -6.61 13.93 28.80
CA PRO A 193 -5.23 14.16 29.26
C PRO A 193 -4.97 15.64 29.56
N VAL A 194 -4.36 15.92 30.71
CA VAL A 194 -3.93 17.27 31.12
C VAL A 194 -2.42 17.38 31.30
N THR A 195 -1.73 16.27 31.60
CA THR A 195 -0.27 16.26 31.79
C THR A 195 0.29 14.90 31.40
N VAL A 196 1.40 14.88 30.66
CA VAL A 196 2.16 13.66 30.35
C VAL A 196 3.27 13.49 31.39
N LEU A 197 3.25 12.37 32.10
CA LEU A 197 4.23 12.08 33.15
C LEU A 197 5.43 11.31 32.62
N GLN A 198 5.18 10.34 31.73
CA GLN A 198 6.19 9.52 31.09
C GLN A 198 5.63 8.98 29.78
N GLU A 199 6.45 8.96 28.73
CA GLU A 199 6.04 8.44 27.43
C GLU A 199 7.16 7.67 26.73
N GLN A 200 6.74 6.75 25.87
CA GLN A 200 7.53 6.21 24.78
C GLN A 200 6.76 6.51 23.49
N LYS A 201 7.36 7.29 22.59
CA LYS A 201 6.72 7.65 21.32
C LYS A 201 6.57 6.41 20.43
N PRO A 202 5.45 6.27 19.70
CA PRO A 202 5.28 5.22 18.71
C PRO A 202 6.33 5.38 17.60
N GLN A 203 6.85 4.26 17.12
CA GLN A 203 7.65 4.22 15.89
C GLN A 203 6.79 3.69 14.77
N ALA A 204 6.08 4.59 14.09
CA ALA A 204 5.19 4.25 13.00
C ALA A 204 5.96 3.78 11.77
N VAL A 205 5.48 2.73 11.11
CA VAL A 205 5.94 2.38 9.76
C VAL A 205 5.25 3.30 8.76
N LYS A 206 5.97 3.69 7.71
CA LYS A 206 5.44 4.55 6.66
C LYS A 206 4.23 3.87 6.00
N THR A 207 3.18 4.64 5.74
CA THR A 207 2.09 4.18 4.85
C THR A 207 2.66 3.97 3.46
N MET A 208 2.33 2.82 2.87
CA MET A 208 2.76 2.44 1.53
C MET A 208 1.58 2.54 0.59
N THR A 209 1.80 3.09 -0.60
CA THR A 209 0.77 3.39 -1.58
C THR A 209 1.00 2.57 -2.83
N VAL A 210 0.06 1.66 -3.14
CA VAL A 210 0.02 1.01 -4.46
C VAL A 210 -0.66 1.95 -5.45
N THR A 211 -0.06 2.08 -6.63
CA THR A 211 -0.48 3.04 -7.68
C THR A 211 -1.73 2.63 -8.44
N LEU A 212 -2.14 1.36 -8.31
CA LEU A 212 -3.34 0.80 -8.92
C LEU A 212 -4.57 1.63 -8.53
N ASP A 213 -5.39 1.95 -9.52
CA ASP A 213 -6.63 2.68 -9.35
C ASP A 213 -7.80 1.70 -9.22
N PRO A 214 -8.61 1.75 -8.15
CA PRO A 214 -9.71 0.79 -7.98
C PRO A 214 -10.71 0.77 -9.12
N VAL A 215 -11.05 1.94 -9.68
CA VAL A 215 -12.02 2.06 -10.78
C VAL A 215 -11.42 1.49 -12.07
N THR A 216 -10.18 1.88 -12.40
CA THR A 216 -9.47 1.41 -13.59
C THR A 216 -9.18 -0.09 -13.52
N GLN A 217 -8.77 -0.60 -12.36
CA GLN A 217 -8.53 -2.03 -12.16
C GLN A 217 -9.82 -2.83 -12.31
N ALA A 218 -10.94 -2.38 -11.72
CA ALA A 218 -12.22 -3.07 -11.87
C ALA A 218 -12.72 -3.07 -13.32
N ALA A 219 -12.63 -1.92 -14.01
CA ALA A 219 -12.96 -1.80 -15.42
C ALA A 219 -12.09 -2.72 -16.29
N ALA A 220 -10.78 -2.77 -16.02
CA ALA A 220 -9.85 -3.62 -16.75
C ALA A 220 -10.13 -5.11 -16.54
N GLN A 221 -10.41 -5.51 -15.30
CA GLN A 221 -10.75 -6.90 -14.96
C GLN A 221 -12.05 -7.33 -15.62
N ALA A 222 -13.10 -6.51 -15.54
CA ALA A 222 -14.37 -6.79 -16.20
C ALA A 222 -14.23 -6.92 -17.73
N ALA A 223 -13.35 -6.11 -18.34
CA ALA A 223 -13.09 -6.17 -19.78
C ALA A 223 -12.44 -7.47 -20.22
N VAL A 224 -11.43 -7.97 -19.49
CA VAL A 224 -10.77 -9.25 -19.84
C VAL A 224 -11.64 -10.45 -19.49
N ASP A 225 -12.46 -10.38 -18.44
CA ASP A 225 -13.34 -11.48 -18.03
C ASP A 225 -14.52 -11.69 -19.01
N GLN A 226 -14.94 -10.63 -19.72
CA GLN A 226 -15.93 -10.76 -20.80
C GLN A 226 -15.40 -11.46 -22.05
N VAL A 227 -14.08 -11.63 -22.19
CA VAL A 227 -13.49 -12.37 -23.30
C VAL A 227 -13.68 -13.88 -23.06
N GLY A 228 -14.70 -14.45 -23.71
CA GLY A 228 -15.05 -15.86 -23.55
C GLY A 228 -14.07 -16.81 -24.26
N GLY A 229 -13.63 -17.85 -23.54
CA GLY A 229 -12.92 -18.99 -24.11
C GLY A 229 -11.47 -18.74 -24.55
N GLN A 230 -10.93 -17.54 -24.31
CA GLN A 230 -9.57 -17.15 -24.69
C GLN A 230 -8.88 -16.45 -23.52
N ALA A 231 -7.57 -16.65 -23.37
CA ALA A 231 -6.79 -15.88 -22.39
C ALA A 231 -6.72 -14.41 -22.81
N ALA A 232 -7.05 -13.51 -21.90
CA ALA A 232 -7.05 -12.08 -22.15
C ALA A 232 -6.34 -11.32 -21.02
N MET A 233 -5.56 -10.30 -21.42
CA MET A 233 -4.75 -9.48 -20.53
C MET A 233 -4.91 -8.00 -20.88
N LEU A 234 -4.89 -7.15 -19.87
CA LEU A 234 -4.94 -5.71 -19.99
C LEU A 234 -4.00 -5.05 -18.98
N VAL A 235 -3.17 -4.13 -19.46
CA VAL A 235 -2.32 -3.29 -18.61
C VAL A 235 -2.62 -1.83 -18.91
N ALA A 236 -2.80 -1.02 -17.86
CA ALA A 236 -3.03 0.42 -17.98
C ALA A 236 -1.98 1.21 -17.17
N ILE A 237 -1.48 2.30 -17.76
CA ILE A 237 -0.43 3.16 -17.21
C ILE A 237 -0.86 4.62 -17.39
N GLN A 238 -0.60 5.44 -16.37
CA GLN A 238 -0.74 6.89 -16.45
C GLN A 238 0.49 7.49 -17.15
N PRO A 239 0.38 8.04 -18.37
CA PRO A 239 1.54 8.52 -19.12
C PRO A 239 2.35 9.63 -18.44
N SER A 240 1.69 10.54 -17.72
CA SER A 240 2.36 11.69 -17.07
C SER A 240 3.25 11.31 -15.89
N THR A 241 2.89 10.24 -15.16
CA THR A 241 3.56 9.83 -13.91
C THR A 241 4.29 8.49 -14.03
N GLY A 242 3.87 7.63 -14.96
CA GLY A 242 4.32 6.23 -15.05
C GLY A 242 3.63 5.29 -14.07
N GLU A 243 2.66 5.78 -13.30
CA GLU A 243 1.90 4.93 -12.37
C GLU A 243 1.15 3.83 -13.11
N ILE A 244 1.33 2.58 -12.66
CA ILE A 244 0.57 1.45 -13.16
C ILE A 244 -0.82 1.51 -12.54
N LEU A 245 -1.84 1.74 -13.36
CA LEU A 245 -3.21 1.94 -12.92
C LEU A 245 -3.99 0.64 -12.83
N ALA A 246 -3.69 -0.30 -13.72
CA ALA A 246 -4.33 -1.61 -13.73
C ALA A 246 -3.41 -2.69 -14.32
N VAL A 247 -3.47 -3.88 -13.72
CA VAL A 247 -2.91 -5.12 -14.27
C VAL A 247 -4.00 -6.19 -14.14
N ALA A 248 -4.61 -6.54 -15.26
CA ALA A 248 -5.75 -7.46 -15.31
C ALA A 248 -5.46 -8.63 -16.26
N GLN A 249 -5.91 -9.81 -15.87
CA GLN A 249 -5.97 -10.98 -16.73
C GLN A 249 -7.14 -11.86 -16.30
N ASN A 250 -7.76 -12.55 -17.25
CA ASN A 250 -8.88 -13.44 -16.94
C ASN A 250 -8.39 -14.80 -16.41
N ALA A 251 -9.32 -15.55 -15.82
CA ALA A 251 -9.00 -16.85 -15.19
C ALA A 251 -8.37 -17.89 -16.14
N ILE A 252 -8.60 -17.77 -17.46
CA ILE A 252 -8.01 -18.66 -18.47
C ILE A 252 -6.49 -18.47 -18.55
N THR A 253 -6.00 -17.26 -18.26
CA THR A 253 -4.56 -16.94 -18.20
C THR A 253 -3.87 -17.60 -17.00
N GLY A 254 -4.63 -17.95 -15.95
CA GLY A 254 -4.09 -18.50 -14.70
C GLY A 254 -3.63 -17.41 -13.73
N ASN A 255 -2.81 -17.79 -12.74
CA ASN A 255 -2.35 -16.89 -11.67
C ASN A 255 -0.98 -16.24 -11.95
N ASP A 256 -0.20 -16.80 -12.87
CA ASP A 256 1.07 -16.25 -13.33
C ASP A 256 0.83 -14.89 -14.00
N PRO A 257 1.51 -13.79 -13.61
CA PRO A 257 1.20 -12.45 -14.12
C PRO A 257 1.74 -12.23 -15.55
N LEU A 258 1.23 -13.01 -16.51
CA LEU A 258 1.62 -12.99 -17.92
C LEU A 258 1.35 -11.63 -18.58
N ALA A 259 0.44 -10.82 -18.03
CA ALA A 259 0.26 -9.44 -18.46
C ALA A 259 1.56 -8.59 -18.34
N LEU A 260 2.47 -8.96 -17.42
CA LEU A 260 3.70 -8.23 -17.13
C LEU A 260 4.96 -8.78 -17.80
N TYR A 261 5.00 -10.08 -18.13
CA TYR A 261 6.20 -10.71 -18.69
C TYR A 261 5.94 -11.74 -19.79
N GLY A 262 4.68 -12.06 -20.10
CA GLY A 262 4.32 -13.01 -21.16
C GLY A 262 4.74 -12.46 -22.53
N HIS A 263 5.52 -13.24 -23.27
CA HIS A 263 6.07 -12.84 -24.58
C HIS A 263 5.18 -13.33 -25.70
N TYR A 264 4.83 -12.42 -26.61
CA TYR A 264 3.96 -12.68 -27.74
C TYR A 264 4.40 -11.84 -28.94
N GLU A 265 4.10 -12.30 -30.15
CA GLU A 265 4.27 -11.49 -31.35
C GLU A 265 3.31 -10.27 -31.28
N PRO A 266 3.81 -9.02 -31.31
CA PRO A 266 2.96 -7.82 -31.21
C PRO A 266 2.14 -7.56 -32.48
N GLY A 267 2.54 -8.16 -33.61
CA GLY A 267 1.94 -7.93 -34.91
C GLY A 267 1.86 -6.44 -35.25
N SER A 268 0.79 -6.04 -35.93
CA SER A 268 0.63 -4.67 -36.44
C SER A 268 0.61 -3.55 -35.39
N THR A 269 0.55 -3.84 -34.08
CA THR A 269 0.79 -2.80 -33.06
C THR A 269 2.22 -2.28 -33.10
N PHE A 270 3.19 -3.15 -33.48
CA PHE A 270 4.60 -2.81 -33.61
C PHE A 270 4.90 -1.82 -34.74
N LYS A 271 3.95 -1.58 -35.65
CA LYS A 271 4.07 -0.54 -36.69
C LYS A 271 4.22 0.87 -36.10
N VAL A 272 3.88 1.09 -34.83
CA VAL A 272 4.23 2.32 -34.09
C VAL A 272 5.75 2.49 -34.04
N VAL A 273 6.48 1.42 -33.72
CA VAL A 273 7.95 1.39 -33.67
C VAL A 273 8.53 1.49 -35.09
N THR A 274 7.99 0.75 -36.06
CA THR A 274 8.45 0.82 -37.46
C THR A 274 8.22 2.19 -38.08
N ALA A 275 7.07 2.83 -37.81
CA ALA A 275 6.83 4.21 -38.22
C ALA A 275 7.83 5.17 -37.57
N THR A 276 8.15 4.96 -36.29
CA THR A 276 9.18 5.75 -35.59
C THR A 276 10.52 5.62 -36.29
N ALA A 277 10.99 4.39 -36.56
CA ALA A 277 12.24 4.15 -37.30
C ALA A 277 12.27 4.85 -38.66
N ALA A 278 11.16 4.82 -39.42
CA ALA A 278 11.06 5.49 -40.71
C ALA A 278 11.12 7.02 -40.58
N LEU A 279 10.44 7.59 -39.59
CA LEU A 279 10.41 9.04 -39.33
C LEU A 279 11.78 9.53 -38.85
N THR A 280 12.41 8.84 -37.90
CA THR A 280 13.71 9.23 -37.32
C THR A 280 14.86 9.01 -38.29
N GLY A 281 14.77 7.97 -39.14
CA GLY A 281 15.75 7.69 -40.18
C GLY A 281 15.60 8.58 -41.43
N GLY A 282 14.60 9.48 -41.47
CA GLY A 282 14.35 10.34 -42.62
C GLY A 282 13.82 9.62 -43.87
N LEU A 283 13.36 8.38 -43.74
CA LEU A 283 12.82 7.57 -44.84
C LEU A 283 11.39 8.00 -45.22
N ALA A 284 10.62 8.51 -44.27
CA ALA A 284 9.26 8.94 -44.50
C ALA A 284 8.84 10.06 -43.54
N THR A 285 7.79 10.77 -43.93
CA THR A 285 6.94 11.62 -43.09
C THR A 285 5.55 10.99 -43.04
N ALA A 286 4.64 11.54 -42.23
CA ALA A 286 3.24 11.06 -42.20
C ALA A 286 2.56 11.15 -43.58
N ASP A 287 2.95 12.12 -44.41
CA ASP A 287 2.37 12.38 -45.72
C ASP A 287 3.12 11.71 -46.88
N THR A 288 4.24 11.04 -46.60
CA THR A 288 5.01 10.34 -47.63
C THR A 288 4.14 9.29 -48.32
N PRO A 289 4.02 9.34 -49.67
CA PRO A 289 3.27 8.34 -50.41
C PRO A 289 3.96 6.97 -50.32
N VAL A 290 3.22 5.95 -49.92
CA VAL A 290 3.70 4.57 -49.81
C VAL A 290 2.76 3.62 -50.58
N PRO A 291 3.31 2.64 -51.32
CA PRO A 291 2.49 1.64 -51.98
C PRO A 291 1.88 0.68 -50.96
N CYS A 292 0.60 0.38 -51.11
CA CYS A 292 -0.14 -0.59 -50.30
C CYS A 292 -0.90 -1.59 -51.21
N PRO A 293 -0.18 -2.42 -51.97
CA PRO A 293 -0.80 -3.52 -52.72
C PRO A 293 -1.27 -4.61 -51.75
N GLY A 294 -2.27 -5.40 -52.16
CA GLY A 294 -2.81 -6.49 -51.33
C GLY A 294 -1.80 -7.58 -51.02
N LYS A 295 -0.85 -7.80 -51.93
CA LYS A 295 0.30 -8.71 -51.76
C LYS A 295 1.55 -8.06 -52.32
N ALA A 296 2.69 -8.30 -51.67
CA ALA A 296 3.99 -7.87 -52.15
C ALA A 296 5.03 -8.95 -51.88
N THR A 297 5.90 -9.22 -52.86
CA THR A 297 7.07 -10.08 -52.68
C THR A 297 8.29 -9.18 -52.49
N ILE A 298 8.91 -9.24 -51.30
CA ILE A 298 10.06 -8.41 -50.92
C ILE A 298 11.22 -9.35 -50.57
N GLY A 299 12.24 -9.38 -51.43
CA GLY A 299 13.26 -10.43 -51.38
C GLY A 299 12.61 -11.80 -51.60
N THR A 300 12.76 -12.71 -50.64
CA THR A 300 12.18 -14.07 -50.70
C THR A 300 10.87 -14.21 -49.93
N ARG A 301 10.34 -13.13 -49.34
CA ARG A 301 9.12 -13.16 -48.52
C ARG A 301 7.94 -12.56 -49.26
N GLN A 302 6.83 -13.30 -49.29
CA GLN A 302 5.55 -12.77 -49.73
C GLN A 302 4.76 -12.31 -48.50
N ILE A 303 4.42 -11.02 -48.48
CA ILE A 303 3.59 -10.40 -47.46
C ILE A 303 2.22 -10.12 -48.04
N THR A 304 1.20 -10.38 -47.23
CA THR A 304 -0.20 -10.18 -47.58
C THR A 304 -0.85 -9.26 -46.55
N ASN A 305 -1.65 -8.31 -47.02
CA ASN A 305 -2.53 -7.53 -46.16
C ASN A 305 -3.68 -8.40 -45.66
N ASP A 306 -4.30 -8.03 -44.54
CA ASP A 306 -5.50 -8.70 -44.06
C ASP A 306 -6.58 -8.71 -45.15
N ASP A 307 -7.27 -9.84 -45.36
CA ASP A 307 -8.19 -10.05 -46.48
C ASP A 307 -7.65 -9.66 -47.88
N SER A 308 -6.33 -9.57 -48.05
CA SER A 308 -5.65 -9.07 -49.25
C SER A 308 -6.11 -7.67 -49.71
N PHE A 309 -6.56 -6.80 -48.81
CA PHE A 309 -7.00 -5.44 -49.19
C PHE A 309 -5.86 -4.64 -49.85
N GLU A 310 -6.20 -3.75 -50.76
CA GLU A 310 -5.25 -2.81 -51.37
C GLU A 310 -5.78 -1.38 -51.35
N LEU A 311 -4.86 -0.40 -51.31
CA LEU A 311 -5.21 1.02 -51.29
C LEU A 311 -4.54 1.81 -52.42
N GLY A 312 -3.74 1.15 -53.27
CA GLY A 312 -2.86 1.82 -54.22
C GLY A 312 -1.71 2.53 -53.49
N THR A 313 -1.32 3.71 -53.97
CA THR A 313 -0.33 4.55 -53.28
C THR A 313 -1.04 5.59 -52.43
N VAL A 314 -0.82 5.55 -51.12
CA VAL A 314 -1.48 6.44 -50.15
C VAL A 314 -0.46 7.05 -49.21
N PRO A 315 -0.77 8.19 -48.54
CA PRO A 315 0.08 8.69 -47.47
C PRO A 315 0.33 7.66 -46.36
N LEU A 316 1.52 7.68 -45.75
CA LEU A 316 1.90 6.76 -44.67
C LEU A 316 0.86 6.73 -43.54
N HIS A 317 0.30 7.87 -43.17
CA HIS A 317 -0.75 7.95 -42.14
C HIS A 317 -1.97 7.09 -42.49
N ARG A 318 -2.36 7.05 -43.77
CA ARG A 318 -3.48 6.23 -44.25
C ARG A 318 -3.11 4.74 -44.29
N ALA A 319 -1.90 4.40 -44.74
CA ALA A 319 -1.40 3.02 -44.70
C ALA A 319 -1.32 2.50 -43.26
N PHE A 320 -0.89 3.33 -42.30
CA PHE A 320 -0.88 3.01 -40.87
C PHE A 320 -2.30 2.81 -40.32
N ALA A 321 -3.22 3.72 -40.65
CA ALA A 321 -4.61 3.65 -40.21
C ALA A 321 -5.35 2.40 -40.71
N ALA A 322 -5.10 1.99 -41.94
CA ALA A 322 -5.63 0.75 -42.53
C ALA A 322 -4.83 -0.50 -42.14
N SER A 323 -3.71 -0.33 -41.41
CA SER A 323 -2.82 -1.42 -41.01
C SER A 323 -2.18 -2.18 -42.18
N CYS A 324 -1.77 -1.50 -43.25
CA CYS A 324 -1.14 -2.11 -44.41
C CYS A 324 0.17 -2.83 -44.05
N ASN A 325 0.26 -4.14 -44.31
CA ASN A 325 1.47 -4.92 -44.06
C ASN A 325 2.52 -4.65 -45.15
N THR A 326 2.10 -4.63 -46.41
CA THR A 326 3.02 -4.48 -47.55
C THR A 326 3.80 -3.17 -47.51
N SER A 327 3.18 -2.04 -47.15
CA SER A 327 3.89 -0.77 -46.99
C SER A 327 4.94 -0.81 -45.88
N PHE A 328 4.60 -1.35 -44.71
CA PHE A 328 5.48 -1.37 -43.55
C PHE A 328 6.62 -2.36 -43.69
N SER A 329 6.37 -3.54 -44.28
CA SER A 329 7.40 -4.48 -44.67
C SER A 329 8.35 -3.90 -45.71
N GLN A 330 7.85 -3.12 -46.68
CA GLN A 330 8.70 -2.45 -47.67
C GLN A 330 9.58 -1.37 -47.05
N LEU A 331 9.04 -0.55 -46.13
CA LEU A 331 9.82 0.42 -45.38
C LEU A 331 10.91 -0.29 -44.57
N ALA A 332 10.55 -1.30 -43.79
CA ALA A 332 11.50 -2.03 -42.95
C ALA A 332 12.60 -2.73 -43.76
N ALA A 333 12.29 -3.27 -44.95
CA ALA A 333 13.28 -3.90 -45.82
C ALA A 333 14.45 -2.97 -46.19
N THR A 334 14.19 -1.66 -46.29
CA THR A 334 15.18 -0.63 -46.66
C THR A 334 15.98 -0.09 -45.48
N MET A 335 15.59 -0.42 -44.24
CA MET A 335 16.26 0.03 -43.03
C MET A 335 17.53 -0.79 -42.72
N PRO A 336 18.50 -0.23 -41.97
CA PRO A 336 19.60 -1.03 -41.42
C PRO A 336 19.07 -2.04 -40.39
N PRO A 337 19.82 -3.13 -40.11
CA PRO A 337 19.41 -4.18 -39.17
C PRO A 337 18.99 -3.71 -37.78
N THR A 338 19.58 -2.62 -37.28
CA THR A 338 19.34 -2.09 -35.93
C THR A 338 18.20 -1.07 -35.86
N ALA A 339 17.63 -0.63 -36.99
CA ALA A 339 16.66 0.46 -36.97
C ALA A 339 15.43 0.19 -36.09
N LEU A 340 14.96 -1.06 -36.06
CA LEU A 340 13.83 -1.46 -35.23
C LEU A 340 14.17 -1.53 -33.73
N PRO A 341 15.25 -2.19 -33.27
CA PRO A 341 15.65 -2.09 -31.87
C PRO A 341 15.98 -0.66 -31.43
N ASP A 342 16.67 0.13 -32.27
CA ASP A 342 17.00 1.53 -31.95
C ASP A 342 15.72 2.37 -31.77
N ALA A 343 14.71 2.16 -32.62
CA ALA A 343 13.41 2.81 -32.46
C ALA A 343 12.63 2.28 -31.25
N ALA A 344 12.70 0.98 -30.97
CA ALA A 344 12.01 0.33 -29.86
C ALA A 344 12.52 0.86 -28.50
N ALA A 345 13.80 1.19 -28.41
CA ALA A 345 14.41 1.74 -27.21
C ALA A 345 13.74 3.04 -26.74
N TYR A 346 13.29 3.91 -27.66
CA TYR A 346 12.53 5.13 -27.29
C TYR A 346 11.26 4.84 -26.50
N PHE A 347 10.68 3.65 -26.67
CA PHE A 347 9.44 3.19 -26.03
C PHE A 347 9.68 2.35 -24.76
N GLY A 348 10.95 2.17 -24.35
CA GLY A 348 11.30 1.30 -23.23
C GLY A 348 11.14 -0.20 -23.52
N LEU A 349 10.97 -0.59 -24.79
CA LEU A 349 10.98 -2.00 -25.17
C LEU A 349 12.40 -2.56 -25.10
N ALA A 350 12.53 -3.81 -24.64
CA ALA A 350 13.80 -4.45 -24.31
C ALA A 350 14.67 -3.63 -23.32
N SER A 351 14.04 -2.73 -22.54
CA SER A 351 14.69 -2.05 -21.41
C SER A 351 14.43 -2.80 -20.11
N ASP A 352 15.42 -2.79 -19.23
CA ASP A 352 15.34 -3.37 -17.89
C ASP A 352 14.85 -2.31 -16.89
N PHE A 353 13.61 -2.49 -16.43
CA PHE A 353 13.07 -1.76 -15.28
C PHE A 353 12.92 -2.73 -14.12
N THR A 354 13.43 -2.34 -12.94
CA THR A 354 13.18 -3.06 -11.69
C THR A 354 12.07 -2.32 -10.96
N VAL A 355 10.82 -2.75 -11.17
CA VAL A 355 9.64 -2.18 -10.51
C VAL A 355 9.36 -2.96 -9.24
N ALA A 356 9.42 -2.30 -8.08
CA ALA A 356 9.19 -2.94 -6.79
C ALA A 356 7.84 -3.66 -6.73
N GLY A 357 7.85 -4.90 -6.24
CA GLY A 357 6.66 -5.73 -6.06
C GLY A 357 6.16 -6.48 -7.30
N ILE A 358 6.81 -6.35 -8.45
CA ILE A 358 6.48 -7.14 -9.66
C ILE A 358 7.71 -7.51 -10.47
N THR A 359 7.64 -8.64 -11.18
CA THR A 359 8.59 -8.97 -12.24
C THR A 359 8.04 -8.52 -13.58
N THR A 360 8.78 -7.68 -14.29
CA THR A 360 8.39 -7.17 -15.61
C THR A 360 9.41 -7.54 -16.68
N ASN A 361 8.92 -7.74 -17.89
CA ASN A 361 9.73 -7.70 -19.09
C ASN A 361 8.98 -6.86 -20.14
N THR A 362 9.68 -6.12 -20.99
CA THR A 362 9.04 -5.24 -21.98
C THR A 362 9.03 -5.83 -23.39
N GLY A 363 9.80 -6.89 -23.65
CA GLY A 363 9.88 -7.58 -24.93
C GLY A 363 11.30 -7.92 -25.35
N LYS A 364 11.42 -8.54 -26.53
CA LYS A 364 12.68 -8.89 -27.19
C LYS A 364 12.63 -8.41 -28.63
N ILE A 365 13.50 -7.45 -28.96
CA ILE A 365 13.56 -6.82 -30.28
C ILE A 365 14.98 -7.07 -30.84
N PRO A 366 15.29 -8.27 -31.35
CA PRO A 366 16.62 -8.52 -31.90
C PRO A 366 16.84 -7.73 -33.21
N PRO A 367 18.09 -7.39 -33.55
CA PRO A 367 18.42 -6.90 -34.89
C PRO A 367 17.97 -7.87 -35.99
N ALA A 368 17.61 -7.32 -37.15
CA ALA A 368 17.14 -8.09 -38.30
C ALA A 368 18.14 -8.00 -39.46
N ASP A 369 19.10 -8.93 -39.49
CA ASP A 369 20.26 -8.86 -40.40
C ASP A 369 19.90 -9.07 -41.87
N SER A 370 18.94 -9.95 -42.15
CA SER A 370 18.50 -10.24 -43.52
C SER A 370 17.28 -9.41 -43.93
N VAL A 371 17.13 -9.13 -45.23
CA VAL A 371 15.93 -8.47 -45.77
C VAL A 371 14.65 -9.24 -45.39
N PRO A 372 14.57 -10.59 -45.53
CA PRO A 372 13.43 -11.36 -45.03
C PRO A 372 13.12 -11.14 -43.55
N ALA A 373 14.15 -11.08 -42.68
CA ALA A 373 13.94 -10.84 -41.25
C ALA A 373 13.37 -9.43 -41.02
N ARG A 374 13.88 -8.40 -41.72
CA ARG A 374 13.35 -7.02 -41.62
C ARG A 374 11.91 -6.91 -42.08
N VAL A 375 11.57 -7.62 -43.15
CA VAL A 375 10.22 -7.66 -43.73
C VAL A 375 9.19 -8.16 -42.70
N GLU A 376 9.51 -9.21 -41.94
CA GLU A 376 8.66 -9.76 -40.88
C GLU A 376 8.67 -8.86 -39.62
N ALA A 377 9.85 -8.46 -39.17
CA ALA A 377 10.00 -7.63 -37.97
C ALA A 377 9.31 -6.27 -38.13
N GLY A 378 9.29 -5.70 -39.35
CA GLY A 378 8.61 -4.44 -39.67
C GLY A 378 7.09 -4.45 -39.48
N ILE A 379 6.50 -5.64 -39.32
CA ILE A 379 5.08 -5.80 -39.00
C ILE A 379 4.86 -6.52 -37.67
N GLY A 380 5.90 -6.63 -36.83
CA GLY A 380 5.84 -7.25 -35.51
C GLY A 380 5.75 -8.77 -35.53
N GLN A 381 6.26 -9.41 -36.59
CA GLN A 381 6.36 -10.86 -36.76
C GLN A 381 7.83 -11.33 -36.71
N GLY A 382 8.07 -12.63 -36.89
CA GLY A 382 9.41 -13.20 -36.90
C GLY A 382 9.94 -13.41 -35.48
N GLN A 383 11.07 -12.78 -35.14
CA GLN A 383 11.68 -12.92 -33.81
C GLN A 383 11.30 -11.78 -32.84
N THR A 384 10.50 -10.83 -33.30
CA THR A 384 10.02 -9.72 -32.48
C THR A 384 8.97 -10.21 -31.49
N GLN A 385 9.25 -10.04 -30.20
CA GLN A 385 8.31 -10.35 -29.12
C GLN A 385 8.10 -9.14 -28.23
N ALA A 386 6.88 -8.96 -27.73
CA ALA A 386 6.53 -7.93 -26.75
C ALA A 386 5.63 -8.51 -25.67
N THR A 387 5.55 -7.80 -24.55
CA THR A 387 4.61 -8.11 -23.46
C THR A 387 3.46 -7.12 -23.46
N PRO A 388 2.29 -7.46 -22.86
CA PRO A 388 1.21 -6.48 -22.73
C PRO A 388 1.65 -5.22 -21.98
N PHE A 389 2.46 -5.37 -20.92
CA PHE A 389 3.11 -4.26 -20.22
C PHE A 389 4.01 -3.40 -21.12
N GLY A 390 4.92 -4.01 -21.90
CA GLY A 390 5.78 -3.28 -22.83
C GLY A 390 4.99 -2.52 -23.89
N MET A 391 3.92 -3.11 -24.40
CA MET A 391 3.04 -2.45 -25.37
C MET A 391 2.16 -1.35 -24.75
N ALA A 392 1.87 -1.40 -23.45
CA ALA A 392 1.24 -0.30 -22.71
C ALA A 392 2.23 0.88 -22.55
N LEU A 393 3.51 0.59 -22.30
CA LEU A 393 4.57 1.60 -22.32
C LEU A 393 4.68 2.27 -23.69
N VAL A 394 4.62 1.51 -24.80
CA VAL A 394 4.60 2.09 -26.16
C VAL A 394 3.48 3.13 -26.29
N ALA A 395 2.26 2.79 -25.87
CA ALA A 395 1.15 3.73 -25.91
C ALA A 395 1.35 4.94 -24.99
N ALA A 396 1.88 4.72 -23.78
CA ALA A 396 2.18 5.79 -22.82
C ALA A 396 3.24 6.76 -23.35
N THR A 397 4.27 6.25 -24.02
CA THR A 397 5.31 7.06 -24.66
C THR A 397 4.74 7.93 -25.78
N VAL A 398 3.82 7.44 -26.60
CA VAL A 398 3.17 8.28 -27.62
C VAL A 398 2.28 9.35 -26.96
N ALA A 399 1.57 8.97 -25.89
CA ALA A 399 0.72 9.89 -25.13
C ALA A 399 1.53 11.01 -24.46
N ASN A 400 2.69 10.69 -23.87
CA ASN A 400 3.51 11.65 -23.12
C ASN A 400 4.62 12.33 -23.96
N GLY A 401 5.02 11.72 -25.08
CA GLY A 401 6.17 12.14 -25.91
C GLY A 401 7.53 11.59 -25.45
N ARG A 402 7.56 10.95 -24.28
CA ARG A 402 8.72 10.21 -23.74
C ARG A 402 8.22 9.03 -22.94
N THR A 403 9.05 8.00 -22.81
CA THR A 403 8.68 6.82 -22.00
C THR A 403 8.67 7.21 -20.53
N PRO A 404 7.53 7.04 -19.82
CA PRO A 404 7.51 7.23 -18.38
C PRO A 404 8.23 6.07 -17.68
N VAL A 405 8.80 6.34 -16.51
CA VAL A 405 9.36 5.29 -15.66
C VAL A 405 8.19 4.59 -14.96
N PRO A 406 7.93 3.29 -15.21
CA PRO A 406 6.79 2.60 -14.63
C PRO A 406 6.94 2.51 -13.12
N GLN A 407 5.88 2.76 -12.35
CA GLN A 407 5.91 2.69 -10.89
C GLN A 407 4.68 1.96 -10.36
N LEU A 408 4.89 1.00 -9.43
CA LEU A 408 3.80 0.27 -8.78
C LEU A 408 3.59 0.71 -7.32
N ILE A 409 4.67 0.96 -6.57
CA ILE A 409 4.63 1.38 -5.16
C ILE A 409 5.26 2.77 -5.07
N ARG A 410 4.52 3.80 -4.63
CA ARG A 410 4.98 5.20 -4.70
C ARG A 410 6.25 5.45 -3.89
N GLU A 411 6.35 4.80 -2.74
CA GLU A 411 7.43 5.00 -1.77
C GLU A 411 8.71 4.21 -2.11
N ILE A 412 8.66 3.30 -3.09
CA ILE A 412 9.81 2.53 -3.56
C ILE A 412 10.07 2.92 -5.02
N PRO A 413 11.16 3.64 -5.32
CA PRO A 413 11.45 4.08 -6.68
C PRO A 413 11.78 2.87 -7.57
N THR A 414 11.35 2.94 -8.81
CA THR A 414 11.76 1.99 -9.86
C THR A 414 13.20 2.26 -10.26
N GLU A 415 14.00 1.20 -10.37
CA GLU A 415 15.35 1.29 -10.94
C GLU A 415 15.32 1.07 -12.45
N GLY A 416 16.25 1.71 -13.17
CA GLY A 416 16.34 1.65 -14.63
C GLY A 416 16.47 3.04 -15.24
N ALA A 417 17.16 3.13 -16.38
CA ALA A 417 17.32 4.40 -17.08
C ALA A 417 16.03 4.75 -17.82
N ALA A 418 15.51 5.95 -17.61
CA ALA A 418 14.43 6.48 -18.44
C ALA A 418 14.92 6.59 -19.90
N PRO A 419 14.20 6.02 -20.87
CA PRO A 419 14.55 6.17 -22.27
C PRO A 419 14.63 7.63 -22.72
N ALA A 420 15.38 7.85 -23.82
CA ALA A 420 15.38 9.13 -24.51
C ALA A 420 13.97 9.52 -24.96
N ALA A 421 13.68 10.82 -24.97
CA ALA A 421 12.43 11.32 -25.54
C ALA A 421 12.36 11.03 -27.05
N LEU A 422 11.15 10.90 -27.58
CA LEU A 422 10.97 10.78 -29.02
C LEU A 422 11.49 12.04 -29.72
N PRO A 423 12.34 11.91 -30.75
CA PRO A 423 12.97 13.07 -31.37
C PRO A 423 12.00 13.82 -32.29
N GLY A 424 12.00 15.14 -32.21
CA GLY A 424 11.28 16.03 -33.15
C GLY A 424 9.80 15.69 -33.36
N GLY A 425 9.24 16.08 -34.49
CA GLY A 425 7.81 15.93 -34.82
C GLY A 425 7.24 14.50 -34.82
N VAL A 426 8.03 13.47 -34.49
CA VAL A 426 7.62 12.07 -34.40
C VAL A 426 6.41 11.88 -33.48
N THR A 427 6.43 12.46 -32.28
CA THR A 427 5.29 12.34 -31.36
C THR A 427 4.01 12.87 -32.02
N SER A 428 4.06 14.05 -32.63
CA SER A 428 2.88 14.64 -33.30
C SER A 428 2.37 13.78 -34.46
N ALA A 429 3.28 13.22 -35.26
CA ALA A 429 2.95 12.32 -36.36
C ALA A 429 2.30 11.02 -35.85
N LEU A 430 2.89 10.35 -34.86
CA LEU A 430 2.33 9.13 -34.27
C LEU A 430 0.95 9.38 -33.66
N ARG A 431 0.79 10.49 -32.92
CA ARG A 431 -0.49 10.89 -32.33
C ARG A 431 -1.58 11.10 -33.38
N SER A 432 -1.23 11.73 -34.52
CA SER A 432 -2.14 11.90 -35.66
C SER A 432 -2.51 10.56 -36.30
N MET A 433 -1.52 9.73 -36.62
CA MET A 433 -1.70 8.42 -37.26
C MET A 433 -2.54 7.47 -36.39
N MET A 434 -2.26 7.41 -35.07
CA MET A 434 -3.03 6.61 -34.10
C MET A 434 -4.47 7.14 -33.91
N GLY A 435 -4.69 8.45 -34.05
CA GLY A 435 -6.05 9.00 -34.10
C GLY A 435 -6.82 8.55 -35.34
N GLN A 436 -6.15 8.50 -36.50
CA GLN A 436 -6.79 8.07 -37.74
C GLN A 436 -7.17 6.57 -37.75
N VAL A 437 -6.46 5.73 -37.00
CA VAL A 437 -6.87 4.32 -36.78
C VAL A 437 -8.29 4.25 -36.20
N VAL A 438 -8.65 5.18 -35.30
CA VAL A 438 -9.95 5.22 -34.63
C VAL A 438 -10.98 5.99 -35.47
N THR A 439 -10.63 7.11 -36.09
CA THR A 439 -11.61 7.92 -36.84
C THR A 439 -11.97 7.35 -38.21
N GLY A 440 -11.09 6.54 -38.82
CA GLY A 440 -11.30 6.04 -40.16
C GLY A 440 -10.53 4.77 -40.52
N GLY A 441 -9.94 4.10 -39.53
CA GLY A 441 -9.09 2.92 -39.71
C GLY A 441 -9.71 1.64 -39.18
N THR A 442 -8.88 0.81 -38.56
CA THR A 442 -9.21 -0.54 -38.09
C THR A 442 -9.88 -0.61 -36.71
N ALA A 443 -10.03 0.52 -35.99
CA ALA A 443 -10.65 0.56 -34.66
C ALA A 443 -11.79 1.60 -34.57
N ARG A 444 -12.63 1.68 -35.60
CA ARG A 444 -13.72 2.67 -35.69
C ARG A 444 -14.77 2.49 -34.60
N GLU A 445 -14.90 1.29 -34.09
CA GLU A 445 -15.76 0.93 -32.97
C GLU A 445 -15.42 1.73 -31.70
N LEU A 446 -14.18 2.24 -31.59
CA LEU A 446 -13.74 3.05 -30.45
C LEU A 446 -13.99 4.55 -30.60
N ALA A 447 -14.51 5.02 -31.74
CA ALA A 447 -14.71 6.45 -32.00
C ALA A 447 -15.68 7.12 -31.00
N GLY A 448 -16.62 6.35 -30.44
CA GLY A 448 -17.58 6.83 -29.43
C GLY A 448 -17.02 7.05 -28.03
N TYR A 449 -15.80 6.59 -27.72
CA TYR A 449 -15.24 6.63 -26.36
C TYR A 449 -14.39 7.87 -26.05
N GLY A 450 -14.42 8.87 -26.95
CA GLY A 450 -13.86 10.20 -26.75
C GLY A 450 -12.33 10.26 -26.79
N GLY A 451 -11.76 10.86 -27.85
CA GLY A 451 -10.33 11.18 -27.90
C GLY A 451 -9.38 9.97 -27.90
N VAL A 452 -9.89 8.75 -28.11
CA VAL A 452 -9.09 7.52 -28.18
C VAL A 452 -8.16 7.57 -29.38
N ARG A 453 -6.91 7.20 -29.17
CA ARG A 453 -5.89 7.05 -30.21
C ARG A 453 -5.19 5.73 -29.98
N GLY A 454 -5.03 4.92 -31.03
CA GLY A 454 -4.50 3.58 -30.85
C GLY A 454 -4.00 2.92 -32.12
N LYS A 455 -3.62 1.66 -31.98
CA LYS A 455 -3.24 0.79 -33.08
C LYS A 455 -3.74 -0.63 -32.81
N THR A 456 -4.43 -1.21 -33.79
CA THR A 456 -4.80 -2.64 -33.78
C THR A 456 -3.61 -3.52 -34.18
N GLY A 457 -3.62 -4.77 -33.73
CA GLY A 457 -2.67 -5.79 -34.17
C GLY A 457 -3.31 -7.17 -34.32
N THR A 458 -2.91 -7.86 -35.37
CA THR A 458 -3.16 -9.29 -35.54
C THR A 458 -1.81 -9.93 -35.82
N ALA A 459 -1.47 -10.94 -35.04
CA ALA A 459 -0.15 -11.59 -35.08
C ALA A 459 -0.35 -13.09 -35.23
N GLN A 460 0.08 -13.66 -36.35
CA GLN A 460 0.00 -15.10 -36.57
C GLN A 460 1.09 -15.81 -35.79
N PHE A 461 0.78 -16.96 -35.21
CA PHE A 461 1.73 -17.76 -34.42
C PHE A 461 1.64 -19.26 -34.78
N GLY A 462 2.65 -20.02 -34.39
CA GLY A 462 2.72 -21.47 -34.65
C GLY A 462 2.76 -21.78 -36.14
N ASP A 463 1.74 -22.48 -36.65
CA ASP A 463 1.60 -22.87 -38.06
C ASP A 463 1.01 -21.78 -38.95
N GLY A 464 0.69 -20.61 -38.38
CA GLY A 464 0.13 -19.47 -39.11
C GLY A 464 -1.38 -19.51 -39.29
N THR A 465 -2.08 -20.55 -38.79
CA THR A 465 -3.55 -20.66 -38.88
C THR A 465 -4.27 -19.93 -37.73
N ARG A 466 -3.54 -19.62 -36.66
CA ARG A 466 -4.04 -18.95 -35.46
C ARG A 466 -3.37 -17.61 -35.29
N SER A 467 -4.07 -16.68 -34.64
CA SER A 467 -3.54 -15.34 -34.39
C SER A 467 -3.93 -14.77 -33.03
N HIS A 468 -3.04 -13.96 -32.47
CA HIS A 468 -3.32 -13.10 -31.32
C HIS A 468 -4.07 -11.83 -31.78
N GLY A 469 -5.00 -11.37 -30.96
CA GLY A 469 -5.68 -10.08 -31.13
C GLY A 469 -5.09 -9.03 -30.20
N TRP A 470 -4.70 -7.89 -30.75
CA TRP A 470 -4.10 -6.79 -30.00
C TRP A 470 -4.81 -5.47 -30.24
N PHE A 471 -4.85 -4.65 -29.20
CA PHE A 471 -5.05 -3.21 -29.31
C PHE A 471 -4.18 -2.48 -28.30
N ILE A 472 -3.47 -1.45 -28.74
CA ILE A 472 -2.75 -0.52 -27.85
C ILE A 472 -3.27 0.88 -28.09
N GLY A 473 -3.33 1.70 -27.05
CA GLY A 473 -3.81 3.06 -27.22
C GLY A 473 -3.83 3.88 -25.95
N TYR A 474 -4.32 5.09 -26.07
CA TYR A 474 -4.52 5.98 -24.95
C TYR A 474 -5.77 6.86 -25.14
N ARG A 475 -6.29 7.34 -24.01
CA ARG A 475 -7.34 8.35 -23.90
C ARG A 475 -6.91 9.37 -22.85
N GLY A 476 -6.50 10.57 -23.28
CA GLY A 476 -5.92 11.56 -22.38
C GLY A 476 -4.68 11.01 -21.68
N ASP A 477 -4.69 11.03 -20.35
CA ASP A 477 -3.60 10.56 -19.48
C ASP A 477 -3.81 9.11 -18.98
N LEU A 478 -4.44 8.28 -19.82
CA LEU A 478 -4.61 6.84 -19.60
C LEU A 478 -4.14 6.10 -20.85
N ALA A 479 -3.00 5.43 -20.77
CA ALA A 479 -2.51 4.53 -21.81
C ALA A 479 -2.73 3.07 -21.42
N PHE A 480 -2.94 2.21 -22.40
CA PHE A 480 -3.28 0.82 -22.16
C PHE A 480 -2.91 -0.09 -23.33
N SER A 481 -2.83 -1.37 -23.01
CA SER A 481 -2.61 -2.47 -23.95
C SER A 481 -3.56 -3.61 -23.63
N VAL A 482 -4.21 -4.17 -24.65
CA VAL A 482 -5.10 -5.31 -24.56
C VAL A 482 -4.59 -6.41 -25.49
N LEU A 483 -4.41 -7.60 -24.94
CA LEU A 483 -4.05 -8.83 -25.66
C LEU A 483 -5.13 -9.88 -25.45
N VAL A 484 -5.61 -10.47 -26.54
CA VAL A 484 -6.40 -11.70 -26.54
C VAL A 484 -5.60 -12.79 -27.24
N VAL A 485 -5.12 -13.75 -26.46
CA VAL A 485 -4.33 -14.88 -26.95
C VAL A 485 -5.22 -15.79 -27.80
N ASN A 486 -4.77 -16.13 -29.01
CA ASN A 486 -5.58 -16.91 -29.95
C ASN A 486 -6.95 -16.25 -30.25
N GLY A 487 -6.98 -14.91 -30.28
CA GLY A 487 -8.17 -14.11 -30.57
C GLY A 487 -8.69 -14.19 -32.00
N GLY A 488 -7.88 -14.67 -32.95
CA GLY A 488 -8.23 -14.79 -34.37
C GLY A 488 -8.26 -13.47 -35.15
N SER A 489 -8.52 -12.35 -34.47
CA SER A 489 -8.55 -11.01 -35.06
C SER A 489 -8.27 -9.94 -34.01
N SER A 490 -7.84 -8.75 -34.43
CA SER A 490 -7.75 -7.59 -33.54
C SER A 490 -9.11 -7.11 -33.02
N LYS A 491 -10.23 -7.46 -33.68
CA LYS A 491 -11.59 -7.03 -33.31
C LYS A 491 -11.97 -7.41 -31.88
N VAL A 492 -11.55 -8.58 -31.38
CA VAL A 492 -11.83 -8.98 -29.99
C VAL A 492 -11.10 -8.11 -28.97
N ALA A 493 -9.86 -7.70 -29.25
CA ALA A 493 -9.12 -6.77 -28.37
C ALA A 493 -9.69 -5.35 -28.43
N VAL A 494 -10.17 -4.91 -29.61
CA VAL A 494 -10.91 -3.64 -29.77
C VAL A 494 -12.23 -3.66 -28.98
N ALA A 495 -12.99 -4.75 -29.05
CA ALA A 495 -14.22 -4.90 -28.29
C ALA A 495 -13.98 -4.87 -26.77
N ALA A 496 -12.99 -5.64 -26.27
CA ALA A 496 -12.60 -5.61 -24.87
C ALA A 496 -12.12 -4.21 -24.43
N THR A 497 -11.41 -3.48 -25.30
CA THR A 497 -11.06 -2.08 -25.07
C THR A 497 -12.30 -1.19 -24.92
N GLY A 498 -13.34 -1.42 -25.75
CA GLY A 498 -14.61 -0.72 -25.64
C GLY A 498 -15.28 -0.95 -24.29
N THR A 499 -15.35 -2.21 -23.83
CA THR A 499 -15.84 -2.55 -22.48
C THR A 499 -15.04 -1.80 -21.40
N PHE A 500 -13.71 -1.83 -21.47
CA PHE A 500 -12.84 -1.15 -20.51
C PHE A 500 -13.13 0.36 -20.46
N LEU A 501 -13.13 1.03 -21.61
CA LEU A 501 -13.33 2.48 -21.68
C LEU A 501 -14.77 2.91 -21.38
N GLY A 502 -15.76 2.04 -21.57
CA GLY A 502 -17.16 2.29 -21.25
C GLY A 502 -17.48 2.21 -19.76
N ALA A 503 -16.60 1.58 -18.97
CA ALA A 503 -16.71 1.50 -17.52
C ALA A 503 -15.95 2.63 -16.77
N LEU A 504 -15.31 3.54 -17.52
CA LEU A 504 -14.44 4.61 -17.01
C LEU A 504 -15.00 6.03 -17.17
#